data_AF-A0A9D1ZL90-F1
#
_entry.id   AF-A0A9D1ZL90-F1
#
_cell.length_a   1.000
_cell.length_b   1.000
_cell.length_c   1.000
_cell.angle_alpha   90.00
_cell.angle_beta   90.00
_cell.angle_gamma   90.00
#
_symmetry.space_group_name_H-M   'P 1'
#
loop_
_entity.id
_entity.type
_entity.pdbx_description
1 polymer ?
#
loop_
_entity_poly.entity_id
_entity_poly.type
_entity_poly.pdbx_seq_one_letter_code
_entity_poly.pdbx_strand_id
1 'polypeptide(L)'
;MERKIGEIFEYKGEWYQCVRNIKNVCKDCAFFNNTIKDNGKIVGPECYNVPVGSCGGYYRKDGTSICFKKLEKVGEPFTCNYYGDNRLLTIQEYQAYDINISSINNIPMYVSNYKHKRIAIELKQNQENMEEKKNEELSNLENTGKNLKPFDLEAARSGKPVCTRDGRKARIICFDAKDITPIIALVLGKNSREEVQYYDRCGRIKEGKESPADLMMLPEKHEGWINIVKNTDDYYYCKGVFDSEEYARNNEANYPGLAVATVKIEWEE
;
A
#
# COMPACT_ATOMS: atom_id res chain seq x y z
N MET A 1 -23.37 22.45 -16.09
CA MET A 1 -22.09 22.59 -15.36
C MET A 1 -20.98 22.63 -16.41
N GLU A 2 -20.06 23.58 -16.32
CA GLU A 2 -18.99 23.77 -17.31
C GLU A 2 -17.63 23.53 -16.63
N ARG A 3 -16.94 22.46 -17.02
CA ARG A 3 -15.61 22.13 -16.48
C ARG A 3 -14.54 23.01 -17.11
N LYS A 4 -13.52 23.41 -16.36
CA LYS A 4 -12.41 24.24 -16.84
C LYS A 4 -11.30 23.39 -17.46
N ILE A 5 -10.55 23.97 -18.39
CA ILE A 5 -9.32 23.33 -18.90
C ILE A 5 -8.35 23.15 -17.74
N GLY A 6 -7.76 21.96 -17.63
CA GLY A 6 -6.89 21.58 -16.53
C GLY A 6 -7.62 20.96 -15.33
N GLU A 7 -8.95 21.02 -15.30
CA GLU A 7 -9.73 20.48 -14.18
C GLU A 7 -9.65 18.96 -14.13
N ILE A 8 -9.49 18.43 -12.92
CA ILE A 8 -9.50 17.00 -12.63
C ILE A 8 -10.70 16.68 -11.75
N PHE A 9 -11.44 15.62 -12.10
CA PHE A 9 -12.65 15.24 -11.40
C PHE A 9 -12.89 13.74 -11.40
N GLU A 10 -13.61 13.29 -10.37
CA GLU A 10 -14.07 11.91 -10.24
C GLU A 10 -15.45 11.75 -10.89
N TYR A 11 -15.64 10.66 -11.63
CA TYR A 11 -16.94 10.24 -12.14
C TYR A 11 -17.02 8.71 -12.17
N LYS A 12 -18.01 8.14 -11.46
CA LYS A 12 -18.22 6.69 -11.33
C LYS A 12 -16.97 5.92 -10.85
N GLY A 13 -16.25 6.47 -9.86
CA GLY A 13 -15.05 5.84 -9.28
C GLY A 13 -13.77 5.98 -10.12
N GLU A 14 -13.82 6.74 -11.21
CA GLU A 14 -12.69 6.93 -12.12
C GLU A 14 -12.33 8.41 -12.23
N TRP A 15 -11.05 8.70 -12.49
CA TRP A 15 -10.54 10.07 -12.57
C TRP A 15 -10.34 10.53 -14.01
N TYR A 16 -10.72 11.78 -14.27
CA TYR A 16 -10.65 12.37 -15.60
C TYR A 16 -10.03 13.77 -15.54
N GLN A 17 -9.30 14.13 -16.59
CA GLN A 17 -8.80 15.49 -16.80
C GLN A 17 -9.46 16.14 -18.03
N CYS A 18 -9.84 17.40 -17.86
CA CYS A 18 -10.34 18.27 -18.92
C CYS A 18 -9.17 18.87 -19.70
N VAL A 19 -9.03 18.52 -20.98
CA VAL A 19 -7.96 19.04 -21.86
C VAL A 19 -8.54 19.83 -23.02
N ARG A 20 -7.81 20.83 -23.52
CA ARG A 20 -8.24 21.61 -24.69
C ARG A 20 -8.36 20.70 -25.92
N ASN A 21 -9.47 20.78 -26.64
CA ASN A 21 -9.69 20.03 -27.86
C ASN A 21 -9.41 20.92 -29.10
N ILE A 22 -8.14 20.96 -29.52
CA ILE A 22 -7.67 21.82 -30.62
C ILE A 22 -8.11 21.28 -32.00
N LYS A 23 -8.34 19.96 -32.11
CA LYS A 23 -8.61 19.28 -33.39
C LYS A 23 -10.09 18.92 -33.59
N ASN A 24 -10.99 19.30 -32.68
CA ASN A 24 -12.40 18.87 -32.66
C ASN A 24 -12.59 17.34 -32.79
N VAL A 25 -11.66 16.55 -32.23
CA VAL A 25 -11.72 15.08 -32.36
C VAL A 25 -12.51 14.52 -31.20
N CYS A 26 -13.82 14.38 -31.38
CA CYS A 26 -14.70 13.76 -30.38
C CYS A 26 -14.30 12.31 -30.08
N LYS A 27 -13.71 11.59 -31.04
CA LYS A 27 -13.30 10.18 -30.92
C LYS A 27 -12.30 9.93 -29.78
N ASP A 28 -11.54 10.96 -29.42
CA ASP A 28 -10.48 10.86 -28.41
C ASP A 28 -11.01 11.12 -26.99
N CYS A 29 -12.31 11.42 -26.85
CA CYS A 29 -12.97 11.69 -25.58
C CYS A 29 -13.38 10.39 -24.90
N ALA A 30 -13.10 10.28 -23.60
CA ALA A 30 -13.46 9.13 -22.79
C ALA A 30 -14.97 8.83 -22.77
N PHE A 31 -15.80 9.84 -23.08
CA PHE A 31 -17.26 9.74 -23.10
C PHE A 31 -17.86 9.70 -24.51
N PHE A 32 -17.06 9.53 -25.57
CA PHE A 32 -17.53 9.57 -26.96
C PHE A 32 -18.65 8.56 -27.26
N ASN A 33 -18.48 7.32 -26.81
CA ASN A 33 -19.44 6.23 -27.04
C ASN A 33 -20.44 6.06 -25.89
N ASN A 34 -20.38 6.91 -24.87
CA ASN A 34 -21.23 6.76 -23.70
C ASN A 34 -22.51 7.56 -23.92
N THR A 35 -23.66 6.89 -23.79
CA THR A 35 -24.97 7.49 -23.93
C THR A 35 -25.74 7.48 -22.62
N ILE A 36 -26.44 8.57 -22.33
CA ILE A 36 -27.44 8.66 -21.29
C ILE A 36 -28.68 7.90 -21.77
N LYS A 37 -29.20 7.01 -20.93
CA LYS A 37 -30.47 6.33 -21.13
C LYS A 37 -31.49 6.83 -20.11
N ASP A 38 -32.67 7.22 -20.56
CA ASP A 38 -33.83 7.54 -19.71
C ASP A 38 -34.99 6.61 -20.12
N ASN A 39 -35.51 5.84 -19.17
CA ASN A 39 -36.52 4.80 -19.41
C ASN A 39 -36.21 3.89 -20.62
N GLY A 40 -34.93 3.52 -20.79
CA GLY A 40 -34.45 2.67 -21.88
C GLY A 40 -34.21 3.37 -23.22
N LYS A 41 -34.54 4.66 -23.36
CA LYS A 41 -34.30 5.45 -24.58
C LYS A 41 -33.01 6.26 -24.47
N ILE A 42 -32.23 6.32 -25.55
CA ILE A 42 -31.04 7.18 -25.64
C ILE A 42 -31.50 8.64 -25.70
N VAL A 43 -31.12 9.43 -24.68
CA VAL A 43 -31.48 10.86 -24.58
C VAL A 43 -30.31 11.81 -24.88
N GLY A 44 -29.10 11.28 -25.03
CA GLY A 44 -27.93 12.04 -25.48
C GLY A 44 -26.61 11.41 -25.05
N PRO A 45 -25.46 12.03 -25.39
CA PRO A 45 -24.14 11.56 -24.96
C PRO A 45 -23.88 11.91 -23.48
N GLU A 46 -23.09 11.08 -22.77
CA GLU A 46 -22.80 11.25 -21.34
C GLU A 46 -22.04 12.55 -21.04
N CYS A 47 -21.28 13.07 -22.02
CA CYS A 47 -20.64 14.40 -21.97
C CYS A 47 -21.62 15.58 -22.07
N TYR A 48 -22.93 15.34 -22.10
CA TYR A 48 -23.97 16.36 -21.94
C TYR A 48 -24.68 16.27 -20.59
N ASN A 49 -24.38 15.24 -19.78
CA ASN A 49 -25.03 15.05 -18.48
C ASN A 49 -24.36 15.89 -17.38
N VAL A 50 -25.15 16.27 -16.39
CA VAL A 50 -24.64 16.66 -15.07
C VAL A 50 -24.38 15.35 -14.32
N PRO A 51 -23.15 15.05 -13.87
CA PRO A 51 -22.10 15.97 -13.42
C PRO A 51 -20.87 16.10 -14.34
N VAL A 52 -20.86 15.53 -15.54
CA VAL A 52 -19.68 15.54 -16.44
C VAL A 52 -19.51 16.93 -17.08
N GLY A 53 -20.59 17.49 -17.65
CA GLY A 53 -20.60 18.83 -18.23
C GLY A 53 -20.22 18.87 -19.71
N SER A 54 -20.67 19.90 -20.42
CA SER A 54 -20.59 20.01 -21.88
C SER A 54 -19.16 20.18 -22.39
N CYS A 55 -18.78 19.38 -23.40
CA CYS A 55 -17.44 19.40 -24.00
C CYS A 55 -17.28 20.30 -25.23
N GLY A 56 -18.34 20.51 -26.02
CA GLY A 56 -18.26 21.27 -27.27
C GLY A 56 -18.38 22.79 -27.05
N GLY A 57 -17.55 23.58 -27.74
CA GLY A 57 -17.54 25.04 -27.61
C GLY A 57 -18.88 25.72 -27.88
N TYR A 58 -19.71 25.16 -28.77
CA TYR A 58 -21.08 25.64 -29.02
C TYR A 58 -21.98 25.63 -27.78
N TYR A 59 -21.73 24.70 -26.85
CA TYR A 59 -22.54 24.51 -25.64
C TYR A 59 -21.90 25.13 -24.38
N ARG A 60 -20.78 25.83 -24.54
CA ARG A 60 -19.98 26.41 -23.45
C ARG A 60 -20.00 27.92 -23.53
N LYS A 61 -20.05 28.57 -22.37
CA LYS A 61 -20.11 30.04 -22.29
C LYS A 61 -18.82 30.69 -22.80
N ASP A 62 -17.69 30.03 -22.60
CA ASP A 62 -16.38 30.50 -23.04
C ASP A 62 -16.07 30.20 -24.52
N GLY A 63 -16.95 29.48 -25.22
CA GLY A 63 -16.78 29.08 -26.62
C GLY A 63 -15.67 28.05 -26.86
N THR A 64 -15.00 27.55 -25.82
CA THR A 64 -13.86 26.65 -25.97
C THR A 64 -14.30 25.20 -26.09
N SER A 65 -13.69 24.44 -27.00
CA SER A 65 -13.89 22.98 -27.05
C SER A 65 -12.89 22.27 -26.12
N ILE A 66 -13.40 21.33 -25.32
CA ILE A 66 -12.59 20.47 -24.43
C ILE A 66 -12.82 18.98 -24.74
N CYS A 67 -11.96 18.14 -24.19
CA CYS A 67 -12.03 16.70 -24.24
C CYS A 67 -11.79 16.15 -22.84
N PHE A 68 -12.55 15.12 -22.45
CA PHE A 68 -12.37 14.45 -21.18
C PHE A 68 -11.47 13.24 -21.37
N LYS A 69 -10.36 13.21 -20.63
CA LYS A 69 -9.38 12.14 -20.72
C LYS A 69 -9.33 11.36 -19.42
N LYS A 70 -9.55 10.05 -19.49
CA LYS A 70 -9.39 9.15 -18.34
C LYS A 70 -7.92 9.12 -17.93
N LEU A 71 -7.67 9.26 -16.64
CA LEU A 71 -6.33 9.17 -16.06
C LEU A 71 -5.96 7.70 -15.81
N GLU A 72 -4.72 7.35 -16.14
CA GLU A 72 -4.18 6.01 -15.89
C GLU A 72 -3.46 5.97 -14.55
N LYS A 73 -3.67 4.90 -13.78
CA LYS A 73 -2.97 4.67 -12.52
C LYS A 73 -1.49 4.37 -12.80
N VAL A 74 -0.62 4.91 -11.96
CA VAL A 74 0.82 4.65 -11.99
C VAL A 74 1.21 3.99 -10.68
N GLY A 75 1.58 2.71 -10.75
CA GLY A 75 1.95 1.92 -9.56
C GLY A 75 0.79 1.66 -8.60
N GLU A 76 1.13 1.03 -7.48
CA GLU A 76 0.18 0.70 -6.41
C GLU A 76 -0.08 1.89 -5.48
N PRO A 77 -1.27 1.97 -4.85
CA PRO A 77 -1.53 2.96 -3.81
C PRO A 77 -0.53 2.85 -2.65
N PHE A 78 -0.15 3.98 -2.08
CA PHE A 78 0.73 4.04 -0.91
C PHE A 78 0.18 5.01 0.13
N THR A 79 0.60 4.83 1.38
CA THR A 79 0.22 5.70 2.48
C THR A 79 1.31 6.72 2.79
N CYS A 80 0.94 8.00 2.93
CA CYS A 80 1.85 9.03 3.40
C CYS A 80 1.13 10.08 4.28
N ASN A 81 1.90 10.82 5.08
CA ASN A 81 1.35 11.90 5.91
C ASN A 81 1.12 13.18 5.08
N TYR A 82 0.03 13.90 5.31
CA TYR A 82 -0.20 15.21 4.70
C TYR A 82 0.74 16.26 5.29
N TYR A 83 1.29 17.16 4.47
CA TYR A 83 2.18 18.22 4.94
C TYR A 83 1.48 19.10 6.00
N GLY A 84 1.90 18.98 7.26
CA GLY A 84 1.38 19.78 8.38
C GLY A 84 0.27 19.14 9.20
N ASP A 85 -0.15 17.89 8.90
CA ASP A 85 -1.13 17.14 9.69
C ASP A 85 -0.62 15.70 9.93
N ASN A 86 -0.95 15.10 11.07
CA ASN A 86 -0.61 13.71 11.42
C ASN A 86 -1.57 12.69 10.77
N ARG A 87 -2.41 13.11 9.82
CA ARG A 87 -3.33 12.24 9.08
C ARG A 87 -2.60 11.42 8.03
N LEU A 88 -2.71 10.09 8.13
CA LEU A 88 -2.25 9.11 7.13
C LEU A 88 -3.22 9.08 5.95
N LEU A 89 -2.75 9.53 4.79
CA LEU A 89 -3.53 9.51 3.55
C LEU A 89 -3.14 8.30 2.72
N THR A 90 -4.13 7.59 2.20
CA THR A 90 -3.90 6.65 1.10
C THR A 90 -3.93 7.43 -0.20
N ILE A 91 -2.85 7.36 -0.97
CA ILE A 91 -2.65 8.11 -2.21
C ILE A 91 -2.48 7.13 -3.37
N GLN A 92 -3.06 7.47 -4.51
CA GLN A 92 -2.78 6.83 -5.80
C GLN A 92 -2.17 7.85 -6.76
N GLU A 93 -1.07 7.47 -7.42
CA GLU A 93 -0.52 8.27 -8.52
C GLU A 93 -1.26 8.00 -9.84
N TYR A 94 -1.37 9.06 -10.64
CA TYR A 94 -1.97 9.02 -11.97
C TYR A 94 -1.12 9.76 -13.00
N GLN A 95 -1.19 9.32 -14.25
CA GLN A 95 -0.59 9.97 -15.40
C GLN A 95 -1.53 11.05 -15.94
N ALA A 96 -1.15 12.33 -15.79
CA ALA A 96 -1.87 13.46 -16.33
C ALA A 96 -1.47 13.77 -17.78
N TYR A 97 -2.38 14.38 -18.53
CA TYR A 97 -2.16 14.83 -19.91
C TYR A 97 -1.55 16.23 -19.95
N ASP A 98 -1.92 17.07 -18.99
CA ASP A 98 -1.39 18.41 -18.77
C ASP A 98 -1.10 18.64 -17.27
N ILE A 99 -0.06 19.42 -16.96
CA ILE A 99 0.31 19.82 -15.60
C ILE A 99 -0.25 21.19 -15.20
N ASN A 100 -0.85 21.92 -16.15
CA ASN A 100 -1.64 23.12 -15.88
C ASN A 100 -2.98 22.73 -15.27
N ILE A 101 -2.95 22.32 -14.00
CA ILE A 101 -4.09 21.74 -13.31
C ILE A 101 -4.83 22.84 -12.55
N SER A 102 -6.15 22.95 -12.76
CA SER A 102 -7.02 23.80 -11.96
C SER A 102 -7.76 22.92 -10.96
N SER A 103 -7.37 22.97 -9.69
CA SER A 103 -8.11 22.27 -8.64
C SER A 103 -9.44 22.96 -8.37
N ILE A 104 -10.50 22.17 -8.27
CA ILE A 104 -11.82 22.59 -7.79
C ILE A 104 -12.25 21.60 -6.72
N ASN A 105 -12.81 22.11 -5.62
CA ASN A 105 -13.54 21.39 -4.57
C ASN A 105 -12.73 20.44 -3.67
N ASN A 106 -11.75 20.94 -2.91
CA ASN A 106 -11.26 20.26 -1.70
C ASN A 106 -10.73 18.82 -1.91
N ILE A 107 -10.32 18.46 -3.13
CA ILE A 107 -9.67 17.17 -3.41
C ILE A 107 -8.18 17.36 -3.11
N PRO A 108 -7.60 16.64 -2.12
CA PRO A 108 -6.18 16.75 -1.81
C PRO A 108 -5.38 16.08 -2.93
N MET A 109 -4.87 16.91 -3.82
CA MET A 109 -4.12 16.50 -5.01
C MET A 109 -2.91 17.41 -5.20
N TYR A 110 -1.77 16.82 -5.55
CA TYR A 110 -0.55 17.56 -5.87
C TYR A 110 0.18 16.94 -7.06
N VAL A 111 1.00 17.75 -7.75
CA VAL A 111 1.87 17.25 -8.81
C VAL A 111 3.06 16.56 -8.14
N SER A 112 3.17 15.23 -8.30
CA SER A 112 4.27 14.45 -7.76
C SER A 112 5.50 14.47 -8.68
N ASN A 113 5.29 14.62 -9.99
CA ASN A 113 6.39 14.73 -10.95
C ASN A 113 6.02 15.62 -12.15
N TYR A 114 6.58 16.84 -12.19
CA TYR A 114 6.35 17.77 -13.31
C TYR A 114 6.87 17.26 -14.65
N LYS A 115 8.07 16.64 -14.67
CA LYS A 115 8.73 16.17 -15.90
C LYS A 115 7.93 15.04 -16.55
N HIS A 116 7.40 14.13 -15.74
CA HIS A 116 6.63 12.98 -16.20
C HIS A 116 5.11 13.20 -16.11
N LYS A 117 4.65 14.43 -15.80
CA LYS A 117 3.23 14.78 -15.64
C LYS A 117 2.47 13.82 -14.71
N ARG A 118 3.06 13.48 -13.56
CA ARG A 118 2.41 12.64 -12.55
C ARG A 118 1.76 13.49 -11.48
N ILE A 119 0.59 13.03 -11.05
CA ILE A 119 -0.18 13.63 -9.97
C ILE A 119 -0.49 12.57 -8.93
N ALA A 120 -0.58 12.99 -7.68
CA ALA A 120 -0.99 12.18 -6.55
C ALA A 120 -2.38 12.64 -6.12
N ILE A 121 -3.33 11.71 -5.99
CA ILE A 121 -4.70 11.98 -5.53
C ILE A 121 -4.97 11.17 -4.27
N GLU A 122 -5.46 11.82 -3.20
CA GLU A 122 -5.95 11.14 -2.00
C GLU A 122 -7.20 10.30 -2.31
N LEU A 123 -7.15 9.02 -1.92
CA LEU A 123 -8.31 8.15 -1.88
C LEU A 123 -9.06 8.39 -0.57
N LYS A 124 -10.37 8.68 -0.66
CA LYS A 124 -11.21 8.80 0.55
C LYS A 124 -11.20 7.48 1.30
N GLN A 125 -10.74 7.50 2.55
CA GLN A 125 -10.79 6.37 3.46
C GLN A 125 -12.19 6.30 4.10
N ASN A 126 -12.87 5.16 3.97
CA ASN A 126 -14.07 4.87 4.76
C ASN A 126 -13.66 4.53 6.20
N GLN A 127 -14.46 4.93 7.18
CA GLN A 127 -14.14 4.82 8.62
C GLN A 127 -13.80 3.40 9.08
N GLU A 128 -14.33 2.36 8.42
CA GLU A 128 -14.12 0.94 8.76
C GLU A 128 -12.65 0.48 8.54
N ASN A 129 -11.94 1.00 7.53
CA ASN A 129 -10.57 0.56 7.22
C ASN A 129 -9.50 1.07 8.21
N MET A 130 -9.82 2.08 9.03
CA MET A 130 -8.88 2.69 9.98
C MET A 130 -8.80 1.93 11.30
N GLU A 131 -9.88 1.27 11.71
CA GLU A 131 -9.92 0.48 12.95
C GLU A 131 -9.20 -0.86 12.78
N GLU A 132 -9.32 -1.52 11.63
CA GLU A 132 -8.64 -2.79 11.35
C GLU A 132 -7.10 -2.63 11.32
N LYS A 133 -6.58 -1.63 10.59
CA LYS A 133 -5.12 -1.40 10.52
C LYS A 133 -4.49 -1.00 11.85
N LYS A 134 -5.21 -0.21 12.64
CA LYS A 134 -4.72 0.21 13.96
C LYS A 134 -4.68 -0.97 14.92
N ASN A 135 -5.65 -1.88 14.85
CA ASN A 135 -5.69 -3.08 15.68
C ASN A 135 -4.61 -4.11 15.27
N GLU A 136 -4.28 -4.24 13.97
CA GLU A 136 -3.13 -5.02 13.51
C GLU A 136 -1.78 -4.45 13.98
N GLU A 137 -1.59 -3.12 13.93
CA GLU A 137 -0.33 -2.50 14.38
C GLU A 137 -0.14 -2.59 15.91
N LEU A 138 -1.21 -2.42 16.70
CA LEU A 138 -1.16 -2.52 18.17
C LEU A 138 -0.97 -3.97 18.65
N SER A 139 -1.65 -4.94 18.03
CA SER A 139 -1.50 -6.36 18.38
C SER A 139 -0.09 -6.91 18.04
N ASN A 140 0.55 -6.38 17.00
CA ASN A 140 1.93 -6.71 16.66
C ASN A 140 2.97 -6.04 17.58
N LEU A 141 2.64 -4.91 18.22
CA LEU A 141 3.57 -4.22 19.12
C LEU A 141 3.63 -4.87 20.52
N GLU A 142 2.53 -5.42 21.00
CA GLU A 142 2.43 -5.95 22.38
C GLU A 142 3.06 -7.35 22.57
N ASN A 143 3.22 -8.14 21.51
CA ASN A 143 3.81 -9.50 21.59
C ASN A 143 5.32 -9.57 21.27
N THR A 144 5.91 -8.54 20.67
CA THR A 144 7.27 -8.64 20.07
C THR A 144 8.41 -8.37 21.07
N GLY A 145 8.11 -7.93 22.29
CA GLY A 145 9.12 -7.53 23.28
C GLY A 145 9.85 -8.67 24.02
N LYS A 146 9.47 -9.95 23.85
CA LYS A 146 9.97 -11.04 24.72
C LYS A 146 10.97 -12.02 24.08
N ASN A 147 11.12 -12.08 22.75
CA ASN A 147 11.94 -13.11 22.08
C ASN A 147 12.92 -12.59 20.99
N LEU A 148 13.30 -11.31 21.00
CA LEU A 148 14.22 -10.77 19.99
C LEU A 148 15.65 -11.31 20.16
N LYS A 149 16.24 -11.81 19.07
CA LYS A 149 17.64 -12.26 19.05
C LYS A 149 18.61 -11.08 18.92
N PRO A 150 19.82 -11.14 19.50
CA PRO A 150 20.85 -10.13 19.29
C PRO A 150 21.12 -9.91 17.80
N PHE A 151 21.44 -8.66 17.43
CA PHE A 151 21.76 -8.31 16.05
C PHE A 151 22.92 -9.15 15.50
N ASP A 152 22.73 -9.67 14.28
CA ASP A 152 23.73 -10.42 13.52
C ASP A 152 23.96 -9.73 12.17
N LEU A 153 25.18 -9.24 11.98
CA LEU A 153 25.56 -8.49 10.79
C LEU A 153 25.48 -9.32 9.50
N GLU A 154 25.90 -10.57 9.54
CA GLU A 154 25.91 -11.44 8.35
C GLU A 154 24.49 -11.88 7.98
N ALA A 155 23.67 -12.21 8.98
CA ALA A 155 22.27 -12.52 8.77
C ALA A 155 21.52 -11.32 8.17
N ALA A 156 21.74 -10.11 8.71
CA ALA A 156 21.15 -8.89 8.17
C ALA A 156 21.64 -8.60 6.73
N ARG A 157 22.92 -8.83 6.42
CA ARG A 157 23.46 -8.73 5.05
C ARG A 157 22.82 -9.73 4.09
N SER A 158 22.46 -10.92 4.56
CA SER A 158 21.72 -11.91 3.77
C SER A 158 20.24 -11.56 3.56
N GLY A 159 19.77 -10.44 4.12
CA GLY A 159 18.40 -9.95 3.95
C GLY A 159 17.42 -10.41 5.02
N LYS A 160 17.89 -11.03 6.12
CA LYS A 160 17.01 -11.37 7.24
C LYS A 160 16.43 -10.11 7.90
N PRO A 161 15.18 -10.15 8.36
CA PRO A 161 14.51 -8.97 8.89
C PRO A 161 15.13 -8.51 10.22
N VAL A 162 15.09 -7.20 10.43
CA VAL A 162 15.57 -6.55 11.66
C VAL A 162 14.51 -5.61 12.23
N CYS A 163 14.59 -5.36 13.52
CA CYS A 163 13.78 -4.37 14.22
C CYS A 163 14.64 -3.67 15.28
N THR A 164 14.12 -2.65 15.93
CA THR A 164 14.74 -2.14 17.16
C THR A 164 14.36 -3.02 18.35
N ARG A 165 15.12 -2.92 19.44
CA ARG A 165 14.88 -3.65 20.69
C ARG A 165 13.50 -3.38 21.30
N ASP A 166 12.96 -2.18 21.11
CA ASP A 166 11.58 -1.83 21.48
C ASP A 166 10.52 -2.24 20.44
N GLY A 167 10.88 -3.05 19.44
CA GLY A 167 9.95 -3.68 18.50
C GLY A 167 9.57 -2.82 17.29
N ARG A 168 10.21 -1.67 17.07
CA ARG A 168 9.92 -0.84 15.90
C ARG A 168 10.55 -1.43 14.65
N LYS A 169 9.80 -1.43 13.54
CA LYS A 169 10.29 -1.91 12.25
C LYS A 169 11.52 -1.12 11.80
N ALA A 170 12.56 -1.82 11.38
CA ALA A 170 13.77 -1.23 10.84
C ALA A 170 14.13 -1.86 9.49
N ARG A 171 14.61 -1.06 8.53
CA ARG A 171 15.24 -1.57 7.30
C ARG A 171 16.62 -0.97 7.13
N ILE A 172 17.62 -1.82 6.90
CA ILE A 172 18.99 -1.37 6.66
C ILE A 172 19.13 -0.97 5.20
N ILE A 173 19.72 0.21 4.97
CA ILE A 173 19.93 0.77 3.62
C ILE A 173 21.42 0.88 3.26
N CYS A 174 22.33 0.75 4.23
CA CYS A 174 23.77 0.74 4.04
C CYS A 174 24.46 -0.01 5.18
N PHE A 175 25.55 -0.73 4.89
CA PHE A 175 26.33 -1.49 5.88
C PHE A 175 27.81 -1.04 5.96
N ASP A 176 28.22 -0.10 5.12
CA ASP A 176 29.62 0.25 4.87
C ASP A 176 29.82 1.77 4.72
N ALA A 177 28.98 2.58 5.37
CA ALA A 177 29.20 4.02 5.44
C ALA A 177 30.59 4.31 6.05
N LYS A 178 31.30 5.30 5.50
CA LYS A 178 32.65 5.67 5.95
C LYS A 178 32.58 6.50 7.24
N ASP A 179 32.13 5.87 8.31
CA ASP A 179 31.96 6.45 9.65
C ASP A 179 32.21 5.37 10.73
N ILE A 180 32.28 5.77 12.00
CA ILE A 180 32.32 4.87 13.16
C ILE A 180 31.01 4.08 13.33
N THR A 181 29.92 4.57 12.76
CA THR A 181 28.59 3.94 12.66
C THR A 181 28.26 3.59 11.21
N PRO A 182 28.89 2.53 10.65
CA PRO A 182 28.81 2.21 9.22
C PRO A 182 27.44 1.70 8.76
N ILE A 183 26.57 1.29 9.68
CA ILE A 183 25.24 0.77 9.35
C ILE A 183 24.22 1.91 9.41
N ILE A 184 23.51 2.13 8.31
CA ILE A 184 22.44 3.13 8.22
C ILE A 184 21.11 2.39 8.04
N ALA A 185 20.14 2.66 8.92
CA ALA A 185 18.81 2.08 8.83
C ALA A 185 17.71 3.15 8.88
N LEU A 186 16.58 2.83 8.26
CA LEU A 186 15.33 3.57 8.36
C LEU A 186 14.48 2.89 9.43
N VAL A 187 14.20 3.59 10.53
CA VAL A 187 13.45 3.06 11.67
C VAL A 187 12.11 3.75 11.77
N LEU A 188 11.03 2.96 11.88
CA LEU A 188 9.69 3.50 12.02
C LEU A 188 9.50 4.17 13.39
N GLY A 189 9.39 5.50 13.40
CA GLY A 189 9.09 6.30 14.58
C GLY A 189 7.62 6.20 15.02
N LYS A 190 7.33 6.74 16.21
CA LYS A 190 5.97 6.74 16.80
C LYS A 190 4.91 7.50 15.98
N ASN A 191 5.34 8.29 15.00
CA ASN A 191 4.52 9.08 14.08
C ASN A 191 4.39 8.44 12.69
N SER A 192 4.71 7.14 12.58
CA SER A 192 4.71 6.37 11.34
C SER A 192 5.64 6.94 10.25
N ARG A 193 6.62 7.77 10.62
CA ARG A 193 7.71 8.21 9.74
C ARG A 193 8.93 7.35 9.97
N GLU A 194 9.67 7.08 8.91
CA GLU A 194 10.99 6.50 9.07
C GLU A 194 12.01 7.59 9.38
N GLU A 195 12.78 7.35 10.42
CA GLU A 195 13.91 8.17 10.82
C GLU A 195 15.19 7.48 10.37
N VAL A 196 16.11 8.26 9.80
CA VAL A 196 17.46 7.77 9.49
C VAL A 196 18.23 7.66 10.79
N GLN A 197 18.70 6.46 11.07
CA GLN A 197 19.48 6.14 12.27
C GLN A 197 20.79 5.46 11.88
N TYR A 198 21.82 5.71 12.68
CA TYR A 198 23.18 5.24 12.46
C TYR A 198 23.57 4.27 13.56
N TYR A 199 24.21 3.18 13.17
CA TYR A 199 24.54 2.06 14.03
C TYR A 199 25.97 1.60 13.82
N ASP A 200 26.60 1.15 14.90
CA ASP A 200 27.87 0.45 14.83
C ASP A 200 27.69 -0.94 14.17
N ARG A 201 28.80 -1.67 13.99
CA ARG A 201 28.77 -3.03 13.39
C ARG A 201 28.02 -4.07 14.24
N CYS A 202 27.75 -3.76 15.49
CA CYS A 202 27.01 -4.58 16.43
C CYS A 202 25.53 -4.17 16.51
N GLY A 203 25.07 -3.23 15.67
CA GLY A 203 23.69 -2.75 15.65
C GLY A 203 23.35 -1.80 16.80
N ARG A 204 24.34 -1.20 17.49
CA ARG A 204 24.10 -0.27 18.60
C ARG A 204 24.06 1.17 18.12
N ILE A 205 23.12 1.93 18.68
CA ILE A 205 22.99 3.37 18.41
C ILE A 205 23.85 4.23 19.36
N LYS A 206 24.16 3.70 20.55
CA LYS A 206 24.98 4.36 21.56
C LYS A 206 26.11 3.44 22.00
N GLU A 207 27.31 4.00 22.08
CA GLU A 207 28.49 3.26 22.53
C GLU A 207 28.37 2.86 24.00
N GLY A 208 28.71 1.59 24.30
CA GLY A 208 28.88 1.09 25.66
C GLY A 208 27.61 0.89 26.51
N LYS A 209 26.41 1.18 25.99
CA LYS A 209 25.14 0.94 26.69
C LYS A 209 24.07 0.38 25.77
N GLU A 210 23.28 -0.55 26.27
CA GLU A 210 22.08 -1.00 25.57
C GLU A 210 21.07 0.13 25.45
N SER A 211 20.47 0.24 24.28
CA SER A 211 19.41 1.19 23.98
C SER A 211 18.15 0.46 23.50
N PRO A 212 16.95 0.96 23.84
CA PRO A 212 15.71 0.51 23.21
C PRO A 212 15.72 0.67 21.68
N ALA A 213 16.57 1.57 21.17
CA ALA A 213 16.70 1.84 19.74
C ALA A 213 17.79 1.00 19.05
N ASP A 214 18.51 0.12 19.76
CA ASP A 214 19.48 -0.81 19.15
C ASP A 214 18.77 -1.76 18.18
N LEU A 215 19.43 -2.10 17.09
CA LEU A 215 18.96 -3.14 16.16
C LEU A 215 19.00 -4.51 16.83
N MET A 216 18.04 -5.34 16.44
CA MET A 216 17.84 -6.72 16.84
C MET A 216 17.42 -7.53 15.63
N MET A 217 17.68 -8.83 15.64
CA MET A 217 17.10 -9.71 14.62
C MET A 217 15.62 -9.94 14.95
N LEU A 218 14.76 -9.67 13.98
CA LEU A 218 13.33 -9.94 14.08
C LEU A 218 13.12 -11.43 13.78
N PRO A 219 12.53 -12.23 14.69
CA PRO A 219 12.21 -13.62 14.41
C PRO A 219 11.31 -13.73 13.18
N GLU A 220 11.56 -14.72 12.35
CA GLU A 220 10.68 -15.00 11.22
C GLU A 220 9.45 -15.74 11.76
N LYS A 221 8.28 -15.12 11.58
CA LYS A 221 7.00 -15.78 11.89
C LYS A 221 6.68 -16.73 10.75
N HIS A 222 6.56 -18.00 11.09
CA HIS A 222 6.13 -19.04 10.20
C HIS A 222 4.74 -19.51 10.60
N GLU A 223 3.92 -19.83 9.60
CA GLU A 223 2.66 -20.51 9.78
C GLU A 223 2.64 -21.78 8.92
N GLY A 224 1.93 -22.79 9.39
CA GLY A 224 1.84 -24.05 8.67
C GLY A 224 0.79 -24.96 9.29
N TRP A 225 0.54 -26.07 8.61
CA TRP A 225 -0.39 -27.10 9.04
C TRP A 225 0.38 -28.35 9.42
N ILE A 226 0.02 -28.96 10.52
CA ILE A 226 0.56 -30.24 10.97
C ILE A 226 -0.54 -31.27 11.07
N ASN A 227 -0.18 -32.54 10.89
CA ASN A 227 -1.08 -33.65 11.18
C ASN A 227 -0.74 -34.23 12.54
N ILE A 228 -1.74 -34.31 13.42
CA ILE A 228 -1.68 -35.06 14.68
C ILE A 228 -2.03 -36.51 14.34
N VAL A 229 -1.08 -37.41 14.55
CA VAL A 229 -1.19 -38.83 14.23
C VAL A 229 -1.09 -39.63 15.52
N LYS A 230 -1.90 -40.67 15.63
CA LYS A 230 -1.89 -41.63 16.73
C LYS A 230 -1.19 -42.90 16.27
N ASN A 231 -0.23 -43.42 17.03
CA ASN A 231 0.39 -44.71 16.74
C ASN A 231 -0.44 -45.88 17.33
N THR A 232 -0.09 -47.12 16.98
CA THR A 232 -0.69 -48.36 17.50
C THR A 232 -0.57 -48.52 19.01
N ASP A 233 0.39 -47.84 19.63
CA ASP A 233 0.64 -47.87 21.08
C ASP A 233 -0.06 -46.70 21.82
N ASP A 234 -1.11 -46.12 21.23
CA ASP A 234 -1.89 -45.00 21.77
C ASP A 234 -1.13 -43.67 22.01
N TYR A 235 0.11 -43.54 21.52
CA TYR A 235 0.86 -42.27 21.56
C TYR A 235 0.47 -41.32 20.42
N TYR A 236 0.34 -40.04 20.75
CA TYR A 236 0.10 -38.96 19.79
C TYR A 236 1.40 -38.23 19.47
N TYR A 237 1.60 -37.90 18.19
CA TYR A 237 2.73 -37.10 17.74
C TYR A 237 2.36 -36.25 16.51
N CYS A 238 3.11 -35.18 16.29
CA CYS A 238 2.93 -34.26 15.16
C CYS A 238 3.79 -34.70 13.98
N LYS A 239 3.27 -34.63 12.75
CA LYS A 239 4.01 -35.01 11.54
C LYS A 239 3.85 -33.99 10.42
N GLY A 240 4.99 -33.62 9.85
CA GLY A 240 5.08 -32.66 8.74
C GLY A 240 4.80 -31.23 9.17
N VAL A 241 5.17 -30.29 8.31
CA VAL A 241 4.73 -28.90 8.33
C VAL A 241 4.37 -28.59 6.88
N PHE A 242 3.12 -28.22 6.64
CA PHE A 242 2.55 -28.06 5.31
C PHE A 242 2.04 -26.64 5.10
N ASP A 243 2.22 -26.10 3.89
CA ASP A 243 1.84 -24.72 3.58
C ASP A 243 0.32 -24.52 3.48
N SER A 244 -0.46 -25.60 3.36
CA SER A 244 -1.93 -25.52 3.28
C SER A 244 -2.62 -26.70 3.95
N GLU A 245 -3.85 -26.45 4.43
CA GLU A 245 -4.70 -27.47 5.05
C GLU A 245 -5.03 -28.61 4.08
N GLU A 246 -5.34 -28.27 2.82
CA GLU A 246 -5.66 -29.27 1.80
C GLU A 246 -4.46 -30.18 1.53
N TYR A 247 -3.25 -29.62 1.44
CA TYR A 247 -2.05 -30.41 1.24
C TYR A 247 -1.72 -31.29 2.45
N ALA A 248 -1.95 -30.78 3.66
CA ALA A 248 -1.83 -31.55 4.89
C ALA A 248 -2.81 -32.74 4.92
N ARG A 249 -4.09 -32.51 4.60
CA ARG A 249 -5.15 -33.53 4.52
C ARG A 249 -4.91 -34.56 3.41
N ASN A 250 -4.45 -34.13 2.24
CA ASN A 250 -4.09 -35.07 1.17
C ASN A 250 -2.90 -35.96 1.56
N ASN A 251 -1.99 -35.46 2.41
CA ASN A 251 -0.92 -36.27 3.00
C ASN A 251 -1.38 -37.15 4.17
N GLU A 252 -2.55 -36.91 4.78
CA GLU A 252 -3.16 -37.82 5.76
C GLU A 252 -3.52 -39.17 5.13
N ALA A 253 -3.81 -39.20 3.81
CA ALA A 253 -4.10 -40.42 3.07
C ALA A 253 -2.94 -41.44 3.04
N ASN A 254 -1.71 -41.00 3.36
CA ASN A 254 -0.55 -41.88 3.54
C ASN A 254 -0.57 -42.62 4.90
N TYR A 255 -1.50 -42.28 5.80
CA TYR A 255 -1.64 -42.86 7.15
C TYR A 255 -3.10 -43.23 7.45
N PRO A 256 -3.72 -44.11 6.64
CA PRO A 256 -5.14 -44.43 6.76
C PRO A 256 -5.46 -45.01 8.14
N GLY A 257 -6.33 -44.32 8.88
CA GLY A 257 -6.80 -44.72 10.21
C GLY A 257 -5.95 -44.24 11.40
N LEU A 258 -4.84 -43.52 11.16
CA LEU A 258 -3.96 -43.03 12.23
C LEU A 258 -3.97 -41.49 12.37
N ALA A 259 -4.37 -40.75 11.32
CA ALA A 259 -4.52 -39.29 11.40
C ALA A 259 -5.76 -38.93 12.25
N VAL A 260 -5.54 -38.10 13.28
CA VAL A 260 -6.56 -37.70 14.26
C VAL A 260 -7.09 -36.30 13.97
N ALA A 261 -6.20 -35.38 13.59
CA ALA A 261 -6.56 -34.01 13.28
C ALA A 261 -5.47 -33.32 12.44
N THR A 262 -5.89 -32.42 11.56
CA THR A 262 -5.04 -31.40 10.95
C THR A 262 -5.16 -30.12 11.77
N VAL A 263 -4.04 -29.51 12.19
CA VAL A 263 -4.04 -28.31 13.03
C VAL A 263 -3.12 -27.25 12.42
N LYS A 264 -3.60 -26.00 12.37
CA LYS A 264 -2.76 -24.85 12.04
C LYS A 264 -1.87 -24.50 13.23
N ILE A 265 -0.58 -24.32 12.99
CA ILE A 265 0.41 -23.87 13.96
C ILE A 265 1.08 -22.58 13.48
N GLU A 266 1.58 -21.83 14.44
CA GLU A 266 2.39 -20.64 14.23
C GLU A 266 3.62 -20.78 15.13
N TRP A 267 4.80 -20.48 14.59
CA TRP A 267 6.06 -20.51 15.36
C TRP A 267 7.01 -19.40 14.90
N GLU A 268 8.01 -19.11 15.73
CA GLU A 268 9.02 -18.09 15.49
C GLU A 268 10.40 -18.76 15.41
N GLU A 269 11.15 -18.50 14.33
CA GLU A 269 12.55 -18.95 14.14
C GLU A 269 13.59 -17.84 14.23
#